data_AF-A0A254PQN2-F1
#
_entry.id   AF-A0A254PQN2-F1
#
_cell.length_a   1.000
_cell.length_b   1.000
_cell.length_c   1.000
_cell.angle_alpha   90.00
_cell.angle_beta   90.00
_cell.angle_gamma   90.00
#
_symmetry.space_group_name_H-M   'P 1'
#
loop_
_entity.id
_entity.type
_entity.pdbx_description
1 polymer ?
#
loop_
_entity_poly.entity_id
_entity_poly.type
_entity_poly.pdbx_seq_one_letter_code
_entity_poly.pdbx_strand_id
1 'polypeptide(L)'
;MSATLRELELRVQELTVQASRERKEFAEHFEVWEKPLSWADKGVDTFHFLKNNPFLWTGAFAALAHYKPKLAGKVLAVGWGAVKLLKSAKNLI
;
A
#
# COMPACT_ATOMS: atom_id res chain seq x y z
N MET A 1 24.04 35.65 11.35
CA MET A 1 22.91 34.75 11.70
C MET A 1 22.06 35.46 12.74
N SER A 2 20.78 35.69 12.45
CA SER A 2 19.88 36.41 13.36
C SER A 2 19.56 35.56 14.59
N ALA A 3 19.37 36.20 15.75
CA ALA A 3 19.01 35.52 17.00
C ALA A 3 17.75 34.64 16.87
N THR A 4 16.82 35.07 16.00
CA THR A 4 15.59 34.34 15.64
C THR A 4 15.85 32.97 15.00
N LEU A 5 16.91 32.83 14.20
CA LEU A 5 17.25 31.55 13.57
C LEU A 5 17.77 30.54 14.59
N ARG A 6 18.55 30.99 15.58
CA ARG A 6 19.04 30.13 16.67
C ARG A 6 17.90 29.64 17.57
N GLU A 7 16.93 30.49 17.87
CA GLU A 7 15.75 30.11 18.65
C GLU A 7 14.89 29.07 17.91
N LEU A 8 14.72 29.26 16.59
CA LEU A 8 14.03 28.30 15.74
C LEU A 8 14.77 26.95 15.67
N GLU A 9 16.09 26.95 15.52
CA GLU A 9 16.89 25.72 15.54
C GLU A 9 16.77 24.96 16.86
N LEU A 10 16.80 25.66 17.99
CA LEU A 10 16.60 25.04 19.31
C LEU A 10 15.21 24.42 19.44
N ARG A 11 14.15 25.13 19.02
CA ARG A 11 12.80 24.58 19.00
C ARG A 11 12.66 23.37 18.08
N VAL A 12 13.29 23.41 16.91
CA VAL A 12 13.28 22.26 15.98
C VAL A 12 13.98 21.06 16.60
N GLN A 13 15.09 21.26 17.31
CA GLN A 13 15.76 20.19 18.05
C GLN A 13 14.87 19.63 19.17
N GLU A 14 14.21 20.48 19.96
CA GLU A 14 13.29 20.03 21.02
C GLU A 14 12.12 19.23 20.46
N LEU A 15 11.48 19.74 19.39
CA LEU A 15 10.36 19.09 18.73
C LEU A 15 10.75 17.77 18.06
N THR A 16 11.94 17.69 17.45
CA THR A 16 12.43 16.43 16.86
C THR A 16 12.73 15.39 17.92
N VAL A 17 13.27 15.78 19.08
CA VAL A 17 13.46 14.88 20.22
C VAL A 17 12.11 14.39 20.76
N GLN A 18 11.13 15.26 20.94
CA GLN A 18 9.77 14.88 21.37
C GLN A 18 9.10 13.92 20.37
N ALA A 19 9.07 14.28 19.10
CA ALA A 19 8.49 13.44 18.05
C ALA A 19 9.18 12.07 17.95
N SER A 20 10.49 12.00 18.21
CA SER A 20 11.22 10.73 18.23
C SER A 20 10.84 9.83 19.41
N ARG A 21 10.48 10.41 20.57
CA ARG A 21 9.99 9.66 21.73
C ARG A 21 8.58 9.14 21.48
N GLU A 22 7.69 10.01 21.01
CA GLU A 22 6.32 9.63 20.68
C GLU A 22 6.29 8.53 19.62
N ARG A 23 7.11 8.62 18.56
CA ARG A 23 7.22 7.55 17.55
C ARG A 23 7.67 6.22 18.13
N LYS A 24 8.52 6.21 19.16
CA LYS A 24 8.95 4.97 19.84
C LYS A 24 7.84 4.39 20.69
N GLU A 25 7.14 5.22 21.45
CA GLU A 25 5.96 4.81 22.23
C GLU A 25 4.84 4.28 21.33
N PHE A 26 4.60 4.91 20.17
CA PHE A 26 3.70 4.38 19.17
C PHE A 26 4.23 3.08 18.54
N ALA A 27 5.51 2.99 18.20
CA ALA A 27 6.07 1.78 17.58
C ALA A 27 5.88 0.53 18.46
N GLU A 28 6.04 0.64 19.79
CA GLU A 28 5.83 -0.46 20.74
C GLU A 28 4.41 -1.06 20.65
N HIS A 29 3.40 -0.24 20.34
CA HIS A 29 2.02 -0.69 20.17
C HIS A 29 1.70 -1.19 18.74
N PHE A 30 2.52 -0.83 17.76
CA PHE A 30 2.29 -1.11 16.33
C PHE A 30 3.21 -2.19 15.76
N GLU A 31 4.12 -2.80 16.53
CA GLU A 31 5.04 -3.87 16.06
C GLU A 31 4.31 -5.03 15.36
N VAL A 32 3.10 -5.38 15.81
CA VAL A 32 2.28 -6.45 15.20
C VAL A 32 1.71 -6.04 13.84
N TRP A 33 1.48 -4.74 13.63
CA TRP A 33 0.92 -4.17 12.41
C TRP A 33 1.98 -3.68 11.42
N GLU A 34 3.24 -3.50 11.82
CA GLU A 34 4.31 -3.09 10.89
C GLU A 34 4.48 -4.05 9.71
N LYS A 35 4.48 -5.36 9.96
CA LYS A 35 4.62 -6.38 8.91
C LYS A 35 3.47 -6.36 7.90
N PRO A 36 2.18 -6.42 8.31
CA PRO A 36 1.09 -6.37 7.36
C PRO A 36 0.99 -5.01 6.65
N LEU A 37 1.30 -3.89 7.32
CA LEU A 37 1.29 -2.57 6.70
C LEU A 37 2.40 -2.40 5.67
N SER A 38 3.62 -2.87 5.99
CA SER A 38 4.74 -2.90 5.03
C SER A 38 4.43 -3.80 3.82
N TRP A 39 3.70 -4.89 4.04
CA TRP A 39 3.25 -5.74 2.94
C TRP A 39 2.20 -5.04 2.07
N ALA A 40 1.27 -4.29 2.68
CA ALA A 40 0.30 -3.50 1.95
C ALA A 40 1.00 -2.41 1.11
N ASP A 41 1.96 -1.70 1.68
CA ASP A 41 2.75 -0.65 1.00
C ASP A 41 3.52 -1.22 -0.20
N LYS A 42 4.24 -2.33 0.00
CA LYS A 42 4.88 -3.07 -1.10
C LYS A 42 3.88 -3.59 -2.13
N GLY A 43 2.68 -3.96 -1.69
CA GLY A 43 1.59 -4.36 -2.57
C GLY A 43 1.10 -3.22 -3.45
N VAL A 44 0.98 -2.02 -2.90
CA VAL A 44 0.64 -0.79 -3.62
C VAL A 44 1.72 -0.45 -4.64
N ASP A 45 2.98 -0.56 -4.28
CA ASP A 45 4.10 -0.35 -5.22
C ASP A 45 4.08 -1.37 -6.36
N THR A 46 3.88 -2.64 -6.03
CA THR A 46 3.77 -3.73 -7.02
C THR A 46 2.58 -3.49 -7.96
N PHE A 47 1.45 -3.02 -7.42
CA PHE A 47 0.28 -2.66 -8.21
C PHE A 47 0.58 -1.50 -9.17
N HIS A 48 1.24 -0.44 -8.70
CA HIS A 48 1.64 0.67 -9.55
C HIS A 48 2.62 0.23 -10.65
N PHE A 49 3.57 -0.64 -10.31
CA PHE A 49 4.50 -1.20 -11.28
C PHE A 49 3.80 -2.01 -12.38
N LEU A 50 2.85 -2.88 -11.99
CA LEU A 50 2.05 -3.67 -12.93
C LEU A 50 1.12 -2.78 -13.79
N LYS A 51 0.52 -1.75 -13.18
CA LYS A 51 -0.33 -0.78 -13.88
C LYS A 51 0.44 -0.01 -14.94
N ASN A 52 1.67 0.42 -14.62
CA ASN A 52 2.53 1.16 -15.53
C ASN A 52 3.13 0.29 -16.64
N ASN A 53 3.05 -1.04 -16.53
CA ASN A 53 3.59 -1.98 -17.50
C ASN A 53 2.51 -2.95 -18.00
N PRO A 54 1.64 -2.52 -18.94
CA PRO A 54 0.50 -3.30 -19.42
C PRO A 54 0.87 -4.69 -19.98
N PHE A 55 2.07 -4.82 -20.54
CA PHE A 55 2.57 -6.08 -21.11
C PHE A 55 2.81 -7.17 -20.06
N LEU A 56 3.10 -6.80 -18.81
CA LEU A 56 3.38 -7.77 -17.75
C LEU A 56 2.12 -8.53 -17.34
N TRP A 57 1.02 -7.80 -17.07
CA TRP A 57 -0.21 -8.46 -16.65
C TRP A 57 -0.94 -9.13 -17.82
N THR A 58 -0.88 -8.54 -19.02
CA THR A 58 -1.44 -9.17 -20.23
C THR A 58 -0.66 -10.41 -20.64
N GLY A 59 0.68 -10.37 -20.60
CA GLY A 59 1.54 -11.52 -20.86
C GLY A 59 1.38 -12.62 -19.82
N ALA A 60 1.32 -12.26 -18.54
CA ALA A 60 1.05 -13.21 -17.46
C ALA A 60 -0.33 -13.88 -17.63
N PHE A 61 -1.37 -13.11 -17.96
CA PHE A 61 -2.71 -13.65 -18.22
C PHE A 61 -2.75 -14.52 -19.48
N ALA A 62 -2.08 -14.11 -20.57
CA ALA A 62 -1.97 -14.87 -21.79
C ALA A 62 -1.27 -16.22 -21.57
N ALA A 63 -0.17 -16.22 -20.83
CA ALA A 63 0.51 -17.45 -20.42
C ALA A 63 -0.43 -18.35 -19.59
N LEU A 64 -1.12 -17.78 -18.59
CA LEU A 64 -2.05 -18.53 -17.74
C LEU A 64 -3.21 -19.12 -18.54
N ALA A 65 -3.78 -18.36 -19.47
CA ALA A 65 -4.84 -18.81 -20.38
C ALA A 65 -4.34 -19.91 -21.32
N HIS A 66 -3.10 -19.80 -21.81
CA HIS A 66 -2.50 -20.79 -22.70
C HIS A 66 -2.20 -22.11 -21.99
N TYR A 67 -1.59 -22.08 -20.80
CA TYR A 67 -1.19 -23.29 -20.08
C TYR A 67 -2.31 -23.93 -19.26
N LYS A 68 -3.25 -23.13 -18.73
CA LYS A 68 -4.31 -23.61 -17.83
C LYS A 68 -5.62 -22.83 -18.06
N PRO A 69 -6.32 -23.06 -19.19
CA PRO A 69 -7.54 -22.33 -19.54
C PRO A 69 -8.67 -22.47 -18.50
N LYS A 70 -8.77 -23.65 -17.86
CA LYS A 70 -9.75 -23.90 -16.78
C LYS A 70 -9.50 -23.03 -15.53
N LEU A 71 -8.25 -22.65 -15.26
CA LEU A 71 -7.92 -21.74 -14.14
C LEU A 71 -8.21 -20.29 -14.54
N ALA A 72 -7.89 -19.90 -15.77
CA ALA A 72 -8.20 -18.56 -16.27
C ALA A 72 -9.70 -18.25 -16.16
N GLY A 73 -10.57 -19.19 -16.55
CA GLY A 73 -12.02 -19.04 -16.39
C GLY A 73 -12.46 -18.87 -14.94
N LYS A 74 -11.86 -19.59 -13.98
CA LYS A 74 -12.14 -19.42 -12.55
C LYS A 74 -11.68 -18.07 -12.02
N VAL A 75 -10.49 -17.61 -12.42
CA VAL A 75 -9.97 -16.30 -12.04
C VAL A 75 -10.88 -15.19 -12.55
N LEU A 76 -11.36 -15.29 -13.79
CA LEU A 76 -12.35 -14.36 -14.35
C LEU A 76 -13.67 -14.37 -13.58
N ALA A 77 -14.19 -15.56 -13.25
CA ALA A 77 -15.44 -15.69 -12.48
C ALA A 77 -15.33 -15.08 -11.08
N VAL A 78 -14.21 -15.32 -10.38
CA VAL A 78 -13.93 -14.71 -9.08
C VAL A 78 -13.75 -13.19 -9.21
N GLY A 79 -13.03 -12.73 -10.24
CA GLY A 79 -12.86 -11.31 -10.54
C GLY A 79 -14.20 -10.62 -10.79
N TRP A 80 -15.11 -11.25 -11.53
CA TRP A 80 -16.47 -10.74 -11.75
C TRP A 80 -17.29 -10.66 -10.46
N GLY A 81 -17.19 -11.70 -9.61
CA GLY A 81 -17.82 -11.71 -8.28
C GLY A 81 -17.34 -10.57 -7.39
N ALA A 82 -16.03 -10.33 -7.34
CA ALA A 82 -15.44 -9.23 -6.59
C ALA A 82 -15.90 -7.85 -7.10
N VAL A 83 -15.92 -7.65 -8.42
CA VAL A 83 -16.43 -6.40 -9.04
C VAL A 83 -17.92 -6.19 -8.69
N LYS A 84 -18.72 -7.24 -8.69
CA LYS A 84 -20.14 -7.17 -8.33
C LYS A 84 -20.34 -6.75 -6.87
N LEU A 85 -19.56 -7.32 -5.95
CA LEU A 85 -19.58 -6.95 -4.53
C LEU A 85 -19.14 -5.49 -4.32
N LEU A 86 -18.07 -5.05 -5.00
CA LEU A 86 -17.59 -3.69 -4.93
C LEU A 86 -18.65 -2.68 -5.43
N LYS A 87 -19.30 -2.99 -6.56
CA LYS A 87 -20.41 -2.18 -7.09
C LYS A 87 -21.61 -2.16 -6.14
N SER A 88 -21.95 -3.29 -5.54
CA SER A 88 -23.05 -3.37 -4.57
C SER A 88 -22.76 -2.54 -3.32
N ALA A 89 -21.54 -2.61 -2.78
CA ALA A 89 -21.13 -1.81 -1.62
C ALA A 89 -21.16 -0.31 -1.92
N LYS A 90 -20.77 0.10 -3.14
CA LYS A 90 -20.84 1.51 -3.57
C LYS A 90 -22.28 2.04 -3.67
N ASN A 91 -23.26 1.17 -3.94
CA ASN A 91 -24.68 1.55 -4.00
C ASN A 91 -25.36 1.57 -2.61
N LEU A 92 -24.68 1.11 -1.56
CA LEU A 92 -25.17 1.11 -0.17
C LEU A 92 -24.72 2.35 0.62
N ILE A 93 -23.87 3.19 0.04
CA ILE A 93 -23.42 4.49 0.56
C ILE A 93 -24.15 5.57 -0.23
#